data_AF-A0A350I8K8-F1
#
_entry.id   AF-A0A350I8K8-F1
#
_cell.length_a   1.000
_cell.length_b   1.000
_cell.length_c   1.000
_cell.angle_alpha   90.00
_cell.angle_beta   90.00
_cell.angle_gamma   90.00
#
_symmetry.space_group_name_H-M   'P 1'
#
loop_
_entity.id
_entity.type
_entity.pdbx_description
1 polymer ?
#
loop_
_entity_poly.entity_id
_entity_poly.type
_entity_poly.pdbx_seq_one_letter_code
_entity_poly.pdbx_strand_id
1 'polypeptide(L)'
;MEEEKKPDGRKNNGAVKGISRGQGRPRKTKNKDIDKMTLNALKKAFGSEEKAWIEIAKLAKDGSTQHMKWLLEYRYGRPKEQQKIEVDTKINIPVINFAKPEIIDITPENERIEPNRNEEQN
;
A
#
# COMPACT_ATOMS: atom_id res chain seq x y z
N MET A 1 10.24 41.26 -6.79
CA MET A 1 10.27 41.76 -5.40
C MET A 1 8.92 41.45 -4.80
N GLU A 2 8.84 40.64 -3.74
CA GLU A 2 7.58 40.42 -3.02
C GLU A 2 7.31 41.66 -2.16
N GLU A 3 6.17 42.32 -2.36
CA GLU A 3 5.78 43.48 -1.55
C GLU A 3 5.48 43.07 -0.11
N GLU A 4 6.13 43.73 0.86
CA GLU A 4 5.88 43.50 2.28
C GLU A 4 4.45 43.94 2.66
N LYS A 5 3.62 42.99 3.09
CA LYS A 5 2.25 43.25 3.53
C LYS A 5 2.25 44.00 4.86
N LYS A 6 1.74 45.23 4.85
CA LYS A 6 1.64 46.08 6.06
C LYS A 6 0.41 45.72 6.92
N PRO A 7 0.51 45.84 8.26
CA PRO A 7 -0.65 45.71 9.14
C PRO A 7 -1.66 46.84 8.90
N ASP A 8 -2.92 46.57 9.22
CA ASP A 8 -3.97 47.60 9.30
C ASP A 8 -3.57 48.64 10.36
N GLY A 9 -3.65 49.92 10.04
CA GLY A 9 -3.11 51.05 10.83
C GLY A 9 -3.76 51.27 12.20
N ARG A 10 -4.57 50.33 12.68
CA ARG A 10 -5.19 50.34 14.00
C ARG A 10 -4.15 50.00 15.07
N LYS A 11 -4.00 50.88 16.05
CA LYS A 11 -2.96 50.86 17.09
C LYS A 11 -2.82 49.53 17.85
N ASN A 12 -3.89 48.74 17.97
CA ASN A 12 -3.90 47.45 18.66
C ASN A 12 -4.20 46.25 17.73
N ASN A 13 -4.16 46.43 16.41
CA ASN A 13 -4.36 45.35 15.44
C ASN A 13 -3.00 44.88 14.89
N GLY A 14 -2.41 43.88 15.53
CA GLY A 14 -1.18 43.23 15.04
C GLY A 14 -1.39 42.25 13.88
N ALA A 15 -2.63 42.13 13.37
CA ALA A 15 -2.97 41.19 12.32
C ALA A 15 -2.66 41.72 10.92
N VAL A 16 -1.76 41.03 10.21
CA VAL A 16 -1.47 41.30 8.81
C VAL A 16 -2.32 40.37 7.96
N LYS A 17 -3.05 40.94 6.98
CA LYS A 17 -3.94 40.19 6.09
C LYS A 17 -3.15 39.10 5.34
N GLY A 18 -3.50 37.84 5.59
CA GLY A 18 -2.88 36.67 4.95
C GLY A 18 -1.69 36.07 5.70
N ILE A 19 -1.34 36.57 6.89
CA ILE A 19 -0.28 35.99 7.72
C ILE A 19 -0.91 35.44 9.00
N SER A 20 -0.96 34.11 9.15
CA SER A 20 -1.49 33.48 10.36
C SER A 20 -0.41 33.44 11.44
N ARG A 21 -0.48 34.34 12.42
CA ARG A 21 0.41 34.36 13.61
C ARG A 21 -0.27 33.81 14.87
N GLY A 22 -1.26 32.93 14.70
CA GLY A 22 -2.12 32.48 15.81
C GLY A 22 -3.27 33.45 16.14
N GLN A 23 -3.61 34.34 15.20
CA GLN A 23 -4.78 35.22 15.31
C GLN A 23 -6.06 34.42 15.05
N GLY A 24 -7.05 34.53 15.95
CA GLY A 24 -8.35 33.87 15.84
C GLY A 24 -8.45 32.52 16.56
N ARG A 25 -9.61 31.84 16.42
CA ARG A 25 -9.85 30.51 17.01
C ARG A 25 -8.92 29.48 16.35
N PRO A 26 -8.24 28.62 17.12
CA PRO A 26 -7.39 27.58 16.53
C PRO A 26 -8.21 26.71 15.58
N ARG A 27 -7.57 26.29 14.48
CA ARG A 27 -8.17 25.38 13.51
C ARG A 27 -8.63 24.11 14.23
N LYS A 28 -9.75 23.53 13.80
CA LYS A 28 -10.11 22.16 14.22
C LYS A 28 -8.96 21.24 13.82
N THR A 29 -8.49 20.43 14.78
CA THR A 29 -7.42 19.46 14.60
C THR A 29 -7.75 18.58 13.39
N LYS A 30 -6.86 18.52 12.41
CA LYS A 30 -7.07 17.65 11.23
C LYS A 30 -6.82 16.20 11.66
N ASN A 31 -7.40 15.20 10.99
CA ASN A 31 -7.18 13.78 11.32
C ASN A 31 -5.68 13.43 11.43
N LYS A 32 -4.84 13.98 10.53
CA LYS A 32 -3.38 13.81 10.57
C LYS A 32 -2.71 14.30 11.85
N ASP A 33 -3.29 15.30 12.51
CA ASP A 33 -2.78 15.82 13.78
C ASP A 33 -3.17 14.87 14.92
N ILE A 34 -4.32 14.20 14.83
CA ILE A 34 -4.78 13.19 15.82
C ILE A 34 -3.89 11.95 15.77
N ASP A 35 -3.55 11.45 14.58
CA ASP A 35 -2.65 10.30 14.42
C ASP A 35 -1.27 10.56 15.05
N LYS A 36 -0.74 11.78 14.87
CA LYS A 36 0.52 12.18 15.53
C LYS A 36 0.37 12.29 17.04
N MET A 37 -0.75 12.84 17.52
CA MET A 37 -1.01 12.95 18.96
C MET A 37 -1.10 11.58 19.62
N THR A 38 -1.80 10.63 19.00
CA THR A 38 -1.95 9.26 19.52
C THR A 38 -0.64 8.49 19.52
N LEU A 39 0.13 8.56 18.43
CA LEU A 39 1.47 7.94 18.36
C LEU A 39 2.41 8.53 19.41
N ASN A 40 2.39 9.85 19.61
CA ASN A 40 3.17 10.50 20.67
C ASN A 40 2.73 10.07 22.07
N ALA A 41 1.43 9.90 22.31
CA ALA A 41 0.92 9.41 23.59
C ALA A 41 1.34 7.96 23.84
N LEU A 42 1.26 7.08 22.83
CA LEU A 42 1.71 5.69 22.91
C LEU A 42 3.21 5.60 23.21
N LYS A 43 4.03 6.40 22.52
CA LYS A 43 5.47 6.48 22.81
C LYS A 43 5.76 6.97 24.22
N LYS A 44 4.97 7.90 24.76
CA LYS A 44 5.13 8.36 26.14
C LYS A 44 4.73 7.32 27.18
N ALA A 45 3.63 6.59 26.95
CA ALA A 45 3.11 5.61 27.89
C ALA A 45 3.88 4.28 27.86
N PHE A 46 4.20 3.77 26.66
CA PHE A 46 4.77 2.44 26.46
C PHE A 46 6.20 2.46 25.91
N GLY A 47 6.72 3.64 25.54
CA GLY A 47 8.05 3.80 24.91
C GLY A 47 8.01 3.60 23.40
N SER A 48 7.42 2.50 22.94
CA SER A 48 7.23 2.20 21.51
C SER A 48 5.88 1.53 21.26
N GLU A 49 5.46 1.53 20.00
CA GLU A 49 4.23 0.85 19.58
C GLU A 49 4.34 -0.67 19.78
N GLU A 50 5.49 -1.26 19.47
CA GLU A 50 5.77 -2.68 19.71
C GLU A 50 5.59 -3.06 21.19
N LYS A 51 6.10 -2.23 22.11
CA LYS A 51 5.93 -2.45 23.55
C LYS A 51 4.47 -2.33 23.98
N ALA A 52 3.72 -1.41 23.39
CA ALA A 52 2.27 -1.30 23.66
C ALA A 52 1.55 -2.60 23.26
N TRP A 53 1.86 -3.15 22.09
CA TRP A 53 1.29 -4.43 21.65
C TRP A 53 1.69 -5.62 22.54
N ILE A 54 2.92 -5.63 23.07
CA ILE A 54 3.36 -6.64 24.05
C ILE A 54 2.53 -6.55 25.33
N GLU A 55 2.30 -5.36 25.87
CA GLU A 55 1.47 -5.19 27.07
C GLU A 55 0.02 -5.60 26.82
N ILE A 56 -0.55 -5.27 25.66
CA ILE A 56 -1.88 -5.74 25.25
C ILE A 56 -1.92 -7.27 25.17
N ALA A 57 -0.87 -7.91 24.63
CA ALA A 57 -0.78 -9.37 24.56
C ALA A 57 -0.68 -10.03 25.95
N LYS A 58 0.03 -9.41 26.90
CA LYS A 58 0.06 -9.87 28.29
C LYS A 58 -1.34 -9.80 28.92
N LEU A 59 -2.03 -8.67 28.80
CA LEU A 59 -3.39 -8.50 29.32
C LEU A 59 -4.39 -9.46 28.65
N ALA A 60 -4.21 -9.75 27.37
CA ALA A 60 -5.01 -10.75 26.65
C ALA A 60 -4.75 -12.16 27.20
N LYS A 61 -3.49 -12.51 27.47
CA LYS A 61 -3.10 -13.78 28.09
C LYS A 61 -3.67 -13.93 29.49
N ASP A 62 -3.71 -12.85 30.26
CA ASP A 62 -4.27 -12.82 31.63
C ASP A 62 -5.80 -12.96 31.67
N GLY A 63 -6.46 -12.95 30.51
CA GLY A 63 -7.89 -13.29 30.37
C GLY A 63 -8.78 -12.17 29.84
N SER A 64 -8.23 -11.02 29.44
CA SER A 64 -9.04 -9.98 28.81
C SER A 64 -9.43 -10.35 27.39
N THR A 65 -10.70 -10.74 27.22
CA THR A 65 -11.29 -11.11 25.92
C THR A 65 -11.30 -9.95 24.92
N GLN A 66 -11.37 -8.70 25.40
CA GLN A 66 -11.34 -7.52 24.53
C GLN A 66 -9.97 -7.31 23.89
N HIS A 67 -8.89 -7.43 24.67
CA HIS A 67 -7.53 -7.30 24.14
C HIS A 67 -7.19 -8.41 23.16
N MET A 68 -7.63 -9.65 23.45
CA MET A 68 -7.51 -10.77 22.53
C MET A 68 -8.23 -10.49 21.20
N LYS A 69 -9.46 -9.97 21.29
CA LYS A 69 -10.24 -9.59 20.11
C LYS A 69 -9.50 -8.55 19.26
N TRP A 70 -8.93 -7.50 19.86
CA TRP A 70 -8.17 -6.49 19.11
C TRP A 70 -6.97 -7.07 18.36
N LEU A 71 -6.23 -8.00 18.97
CA LEU A 71 -5.11 -8.67 18.32
C LEU A 71 -5.55 -9.50 17.12
N LEU A 72 -6.65 -10.25 17.25
CA LEU A 72 -7.21 -11.04 16.16
C LEU A 72 -7.76 -10.16 15.04
N GLU A 73 -8.47 -9.09 15.37
CA GLU A 73 -9.00 -8.14 14.39
C GLU A 73 -7.90 -7.43 13.62
N TYR A 74 -6.78 -7.08 14.27
CA TYR A 74 -5.64 -6.48 13.59
C TYR A 74 -4.97 -7.46 12.63
N ARG A 75 -4.81 -8.74 13.03
CA ARG A 75 -4.10 -9.76 12.22
C ARG A 75 -4.93 -10.31 11.07
N TYR A 76 -6.21 -10.56 11.31
CA TYR A 76 -7.10 -11.28 10.39
C TYR A 76 -8.20 -10.38 9.81
N GLY A 77 -8.30 -9.14 10.28
CA GLY A 77 -9.38 -8.22 9.91
C GLY A 77 -10.64 -8.42 10.75
N ARG A 78 -11.56 -7.45 10.65
CA ARG A 78 -12.89 -7.60 11.25
C ARG A 78 -13.76 -8.47 10.35
N PRO A 79 -14.55 -9.43 10.90
CA PRO A 79 -15.35 -10.38 10.12
C PRO A 79 -16.35 -9.78 9.11
N LYS A 80 -16.62 -8.47 9.16
CA LYS A 80 -17.55 -7.77 8.26
C LYS A 80 -16.90 -6.63 7.47
N GLU A 81 -15.63 -6.35 7.70
CA GLU A 81 -14.91 -5.39 6.87
C GLU A 81 -14.37 -6.12 5.65
N GLN A 82 -14.98 -5.87 4.50
CA GLN A 82 -14.41 -6.25 3.22
C GLN A 82 -13.09 -5.50 3.05
N GLN A 83 -11.98 -6.19 3.28
CA GLN A 83 -10.68 -5.67 2.89
C GLN A 83 -10.70 -5.55 1.37
N LYS A 84 -10.53 -4.32 0.85
CA LYS A 84 -10.21 -4.12 -0.56
C LYS A 84 -8.79 -4.64 -0.76
N ILE A 85 -8.67 -5.95 -0.98
CA ILE A 85 -7.42 -6.55 -1.42
C ILE A 85 -7.24 -6.05 -2.86
N GLU A 86 -6.36 -5.07 -3.05
CA GLU A 86 -5.93 -4.64 -4.37
C GLU A 86 -5.09 -5.77 -4.98
N VAL A 87 -5.77 -6.80 -5.51
CA VAL A 87 -5.12 -7.82 -6.32
C VAL A 87 -4.81 -7.15 -7.65
N ASP A 88 -3.53 -6.90 -7.91
CA ASP A 88 -3.03 -6.34 -9.16
C ASP A 88 -3.19 -7.42 -10.26
N THR A 89 -4.42 -7.62 -10.77
CA THR A 89 -4.76 -8.61 -11.81
C THR A 89 -4.25 -8.16 -13.18
N LYS A 90 -2.93 -8.01 -13.32
CA LYS A 90 -2.26 -7.89 -14.62
C LYS A 90 -2.12 -9.28 -15.23
N ILE A 91 -3.24 -9.85 -15.66
CA ILE A 91 -3.25 -11.11 -16.40
C ILE A 91 -2.94 -10.78 -17.87
N ASN A 92 -1.76 -11.17 -18.35
CA ASN A 92 -1.37 -11.03 -19.76
C ASN A 92 -2.05 -12.13 -20.57
N ILE A 93 -3.26 -11.87 -21.08
CA ILE A 93 -4.00 -12.82 -21.90
C ILE A 93 -3.63 -12.57 -23.38
N PRO A 94 -3.02 -13.53 -24.09
CA PRO A 94 -2.69 -13.35 -25.50
C PRO A 94 -3.97 -13.31 -26.33
N VAL A 95 -4.14 -12.25 -27.11
CA VAL A 95 -5.26 -12.12 -28.05
C VAL A 95 -4.93 -12.90 -29.32
N ILE A 96 -5.49 -14.10 -29.46
CA ILE A 96 -5.37 -14.90 -30.68
C ILE A 96 -6.28 -14.30 -31.75
N ASN A 97 -5.74 -13.96 -32.92
CA ASN A 97 -6.51 -13.46 -34.04
C ASN A 97 -6.93 -14.62 -34.97
N PHE A 98 -8.16 -15.10 -34.80
CA PHE A 98 -8.72 -16.22 -35.56
C PHE A 98 -8.99 -15.91 -37.04
N ALA A 99 -8.87 -14.66 -37.50
CA ALA A 99 -9.13 -14.28 -38.88
C ALA A 99 -8.00 -14.67 -39.86
N LYS A 100 -6.83 -15.06 -39.35
CA LYS A 100 -5.70 -15.51 -40.17
C LYS A 100 -5.36 -16.96 -39.82
N PRO A 101 -5.84 -17.95 -40.59
CA PRO A 101 -5.27 -19.28 -40.48
C PRO A 101 -3.85 -19.23 -41.01
N GLU A 102 -2.86 -19.47 -40.15
CA GLU A 102 -1.50 -19.77 -40.59
C GLU A 102 -1.54 -21.14 -41.27
N ILE A 103 -1.40 -21.15 -42.59
CA ILE A 103 -1.41 -22.38 -43.39
C ILE A 103 -0.05 -23.03 -43.19
N ILE A 104 -0.03 -24.19 -42.54
CA ILE A 104 1.16 -25.03 -42.43
C ILE A 104 1.35 -25.72 -43.78
N ASP A 105 2.43 -25.40 -44.47
CA ASP A 105 2.77 -26.00 -45.76
C ASP A 105 3.34 -27.40 -45.54
N ILE A 106 2.53 -28.43 -45.74
CA ILE A 106 2.91 -29.83 -45.60
C ILE A 106 3.38 -30.33 -46.97
N THR A 107 4.49 -29.78 -47.46
CA THR A 107 5.18 -30.37 -48.60
C THR A 107 6.12 -31.46 -48.06
N PRO A 108 5.91 -32.74 -48.42
CA PRO A 108 6.83 -33.79 -47.99
C PRO A 108 8.18 -33.59 -48.70
N GLU A 109 9.23 -33.31 -47.93
CA GLU A 109 10.60 -33.38 -48.43
C GLU A 109 10.89 -34.85 -48.80
N ASN A 110 11.15 -35.09 -50.09
CA ASN A 110 11.54 -36.41 -50.58
C ASN A 110 12.95 -36.74 -50.08
N GLU A 111 13.06 -37.33 -48.88
CA GLU A 111 14.28 -37.97 -48.41
C GLU A 111 14.57 -39.19 -49.30
N ARG A 112 15.48 -39.02 -50.27
CA ARG A 112 16.10 -40.14 -50.97
C ARG A 112 16.91 -40.93 -49.95
N ILE A 113 16.42 -42.13 -49.61
CA ILE A 113 17.15 -43.10 -48.80
C ILE A 113 18.36 -43.58 -49.62
N GLU A 114 19.56 -43.09 -49.31
CA GLU A 114 20.79 -43.72 -49.77
C GLU A 114 21.13 -44.91 -48.86
N PRO A 115 21.38 -46.12 -49.41
CA PRO A 115 21.68 -47.29 -48.60
C PRO A 115 23.11 -47.21 -48.02
N ASN A 116 23.21 -47.27 -46.70
CA ASN A 116 24.46 -47.38 -45.94
C ASN A 116 25.28 -48.59 -46.43
N ARG A 117 26.36 -48.36 -47.18
CA ARG A 117 27.44 -49.32 -47.39
C ARG A 117 28.54 -49.03 -46.38
N ASN A 118 28.59 -49.78 -45.28
CA ASN A 118 29.77 -49.90 -44.43
C ASN A 118 29.67 -51.20 -43.60
N GLU A 119 29.73 -52.34 -44.28
CA GLU A 119 30.15 -53.62 -43.70
C GLU A 119 31.10 -54.26 -44.71
N GLU A 120 32.40 -54.19 -44.43
CA GLU A 120 33.57 -54.85 -45.02
C GLU A 120 34.73 -53.85 -44.80
N GLN A 121 35.52 -53.96 -43.74
CA GLN A 121 36.71 -54.80 -43.72
C GLN A 121 37.15 -55.02 -42.26
N ASN A 122 37.22 -56.30 -41.86
CA ASN A 122 38.20 -56.81 -40.91
C ASN A 122 39.50 -57.09 -41.66
#